data_AF-A0A955Z5D2-F1
#
_entry.id   AF-A0A955Z5D2-F1
#
_cell.length_a   1.000
_cell.length_b   1.000
_cell.length_c   1.000
_cell.angle_alpha   90.00
_cell.angle_beta   90.00
_cell.angle_gamma   90.00
#
_symmetry.space_group_name_H-M   'P 1'
#
loop_
_entity.id
_entity.type
_entity.pdbx_description
1 polymer ?
#
loop_
_entity_poly.entity_id
_entity_poly.type
_entity_poly.pdbx_seq_one_letter_code
_entity_poly.pdbx_strand_id
1 'polypeptide(L)'
;MRFGLVHRIMTDLLAALGVLAVVNTASMTPWTTAFVLVGLGLSLAIPESWQGRPAIRHLSTVAPLLLFAVQGVRLLAGRSVLDIAVEFAAMLQIVRLATRRGAAHDQQIIVLALLHFVAGTVLGGGLSYGLCFFGFLVVAPGALVLSHLRREVEGNYRQGARDRTGLPVDVPRILRSRRVVGKGFLASTCLLSIPIFLFTAALFVLFPRVGLSLLLLNHSRSDRMTGFTDRVDLGDVGVLRNVPIIALRFDVEGLKEPPPAKLTLRMRGTAFDRYDGRAWSRSNNDRQLALQTSEGMDTLKIVRYPDARRGDRKVTIDLEPLDPPVVFLPLRAVAVRIKPQQQGLLNDSLALHTGPEGELRYAGADAHGLHYDVYVATDREQTMQDTLS
;
A
#
# COMPACT_ATOMS: atom_id res chain seq x y z
N MET A 1 5.17 -31.58 -26.57
CA MET A 1 6.27 -30.61 -26.36
C MET A 1 7.47 -31.38 -25.80
N ARG A 2 8.71 -30.87 -25.90
CA ARG A 2 9.87 -31.53 -25.26
C ARG A 2 9.74 -31.37 -23.74
N PHE A 3 9.82 -32.47 -22.98
CA PHE A 3 9.68 -32.48 -21.51
C PHE A 3 10.60 -31.45 -20.84
N GLY A 4 11.89 -31.46 -21.20
CA GLY A 4 12.87 -30.53 -20.62
C GLY A 4 12.54 -29.05 -20.84
N LEU A 5 12.00 -28.70 -22.02
CA LEU A 5 11.62 -27.32 -22.34
C LEU A 5 10.40 -26.87 -21.52
N VAL A 6 9.39 -27.73 -21.38
CA VAL A 6 8.21 -27.43 -20.56
C VAL A 6 8.59 -27.28 -19.09
N HIS A 7 9.36 -28.23 -18.55
CA HIS A 7 9.82 -28.19 -17.17
C HIS A 7 10.64 -26.92 -16.89
N ARG A 8 11.52 -26.55 -17.82
CA ARG A 8 12.30 -25.31 -17.74
C ARG A 8 11.40 -24.09 -17.71
N ILE A 9 10.47 -23.95 -18.66
CA ILE A 9 9.54 -22.81 -18.69
C ILE A 9 8.75 -22.72 -17.38
N MET A 10 8.24 -23.84 -16.86
CA MET A 10 7.46 -23.84 -15.61
C MET A 10 8.30 -23.42 -14.40
N THR A 11 9.54 -23.91 -14.29
CA THR A 11 10.45 -23.56 -13.18
C THR A 11 10.95 -22.12 -13.29
N ASP A 12 11.26 -21.66 -14.50
CA ASP A 12 11.68 -20.27 -14.78
C ASP A 12 10.55 -19.29 -14.45
N LEU A 13 9.32 -19.62 -14.84
CA LEU A 13 8.16 -18.79 -14.59
C LEU A 13 7.78 -18.77 -13.10
N LEU A 14 7.90 -19.90 -12.40
CA LEU A 14 7.74 -19.95 -10.95
C LEU A 14 8.79 -19.09 -10.23
N ALA A 15 10.05 -19.17 -10.66
CA ALA A 15 11.13 -18.35 -10.13
C ALA A 15 10.87 -16.86 -10.37
N ALA A 16 10.48 -16.47 -11.58
CA ALA A 16 10.17 -15.09 -11.90
C ALA A 16 9.00 -14.54 -11.05
N LEU A 17 7.91 -15.31 -10.92
CA LEU A 17 6.76 -14.92 -10.08
C LEU A 17 7.14 -14.78 -8.61
N GLY A 18 7.98 -15.69 -8.09
CA GLY A 18 8.50 -15.58 -6.72
C GLY A 18 9.29 -14.29 -6.50
N VAL A 19 10.24 -13.98 -7.38
CA VAL A 19 11.02 -12.72 -7.29
C VAL A 19 10.12 -11.49 -7.42
N LEU A 20 9.23 -11.47 -8.41
CA LEU A 20 8.33 -10.34 -8.64
C LEU A 20 7.39 -10.09 -7.44
N ALA A 21 6.97 -11.14 -6.73
CA ALA A 21 6.16 -11.02 -5.52
C ALA A 21 6.87 -10.26 -4.39
N VAL A 22 8.20 -10.28 -4.36
CA VAL A 22 9.02 -9.61 -3.33
C VAL A 22 9.57 -8.26 -3.81
N VAL A 23 9.97 -8.17 -5.07
CA VAL A 23 10.58 -6.95 -5.61
C VAL A 23 9.62 -5.76 -5.58
N ASN A 24 8.30 -6.01 -5.70
CA ASN A 24 7.31 -4.94 -5.61
C ASN A 24 6.93 -4.56 -4.16
N THR A 25 7.72 -4.99 -3.16
CA THR A 25 7.53 -4.61 -1.76
C THR A 25 8.44 -3.44 -1.37
N ALA A 26 8.00 -2.61 -0.42
CA ALA A 26 8.73 -1.41 0.01
C ALA A 26 10.04 -1.71 0.79
N SER A 27 10.40 -2.98 0.97
CA SER A 27 11.56 -3.41 1.76
C SER A 27 12.90 -3.24 1.02
N MET A 28 12.90 -3.28 -0.32
CA MET A 28 14.12 -3.24 -1.12
C MET A 28 14.45 -1.84 -1.63
N THR A 29 15.73 -1.47 -1.56
CA THR A 29 16.20 -0.23 -2.18
C THR A 29 16.01 -0.26 -3.70
N PRO A 30 15.77 0.88 -4.38
CA PRO A 30 15.58 0.91 -5.83
C PRO A 30 16.76 0.28 -6.61
N TRP A 31 17.98 0.45 -6.11
CA TRP A 31 19.18 -0.14 -6.69
C TRP A 31 19.21 -1.67 -6.56
N THR A 32 18.86 -2.23 -5.40
CA THR A 32 18.79 -3.69 -5.21
C THR A 32 17.67 -4.30 -6.05
N THR A 33 16.52 -3.64 -6.13
CA THR A 33 15.42 -4.00 -7.02
C THR A 33 15.87 -4.05 -8.49
N ALA A 34 16.50 -2.99 -8.99
CA ALA A 34 17.00 -2.96 -10.37
C ALA A 34 18.02 -4.08 -10.63
N PHE A 35 18.96 -4.29 -9.71
CA PHE A 35 19.94 -5.37 -9.78
C PHE A 35 19.28 -6.76 -9.85
N VAL A 36 18.27 -7.00 -9.00
CA VAL A 36 17.54 -8.27 -8.95
C VAL A 36 16.75 -8.51 -10.25
N LEU A 37 16.07 -7.49 -10.78
CA LEU A 37 15.30 -7.60 -12.03
C LEU A 37 16.20 -7.81 -13.25
N VAL A 38 17.28 -7.04 -13.36
CA VAL A 38 18.26 -7.20 -14.44
C VAL A 38 18.94 -8.56 -14.34
N GLY A 39 19.35 -8.96 -13.13
CA GLY A 39 19.93 -10.27 -12.87
C GLY A 39 18.99 -11.42 -13.22
N LEU A 40 17.70 -11.31 -12.89
CA LEU A 40 16.67 -12.27 -13.28
C LEU A 40 16.55 -12.37 -14.81
N GLY A 41 16.44 -11.24 -15.51
CA GLY A 41 16.36 -11.20 -16.97
C GLY A 41 17.59 -11.82 -17.65
N LEU A 42 18.78 -11.44 -17.19
CA LEU A 42 20.04 -12.01 -17.68
C LEU A 42 20.10 -13.52 -17.40
N SER A 43 19.72 -13.95 -16.21
CA SER A 43 19.73 -15.37 -15.83
C SER A 43 18.77 -16.21 -16.67
N LEU A 44 17.61 -15.68 -17.03
CA LEU A 44 16.64 -16.35 -17.90
C LEU A 44 17.16 -16.48 -19.34
N ALA A 45 17.95 -15.50 -19.79
CA ALA A 45 18.53 -15.48 -21.13
C ALA A 45 19.74 -16.42 -21.31
N ILE A 46 20.30 -17.00 -20.23
CA ILE A 46 21.48 -17.87 -20.32
C ILE A 46 21.16 -19.16 -21.10
N PRO A 47 21.88 -19.46 -22.20
CA PRO A 47 21.71 -20.69 -22.96
C PRO A 47 22.19 -21.92 -22.18
N GLU A 48 21.52 -23.06 -22.35
CA GLU A 48 21.91 -24.34 -21.73
C GLU A 48 23.34 -24.77 -22.09
N SER A 49 23.82 -24.42 -23.28
CA SER A 49 25.18 -24.75 -23.74
C SER A 49 26.29 -24.10 -22.90
N TRP A 50 25.99 -23.00 -22.20
CA TRP A 50 26.97 -22.30 -21.37
C TRP A 50 27.13 -22.93 -20.00
N GLN A 51 26.12 -23.67 -19.54
CA GLN A 51 26.09 -24.28 -18.20
C GLN A 51 27.19 -25.33 -18.00
N GLY A 52 27.82 -25.85 -19.05
CA GLY A 52 28.96 -26.77 -18.96
C GLY A 52 30.32 -26.11 -18.70
N ARG A 53 30.44 -24.78 -18.82
CA ARG A 53 31.73 -24.09 -18.71
C ARG A 53 32.29 -24.10 -17.28
N PRO A 54 33.63 -24.16 -17.10
CA PRO A 54 34.26 -24.13 -15.77
C PRO A 54 33.97 -22.81 -15.03
N ALA A 55 33.88 -21.69 -15.76
CA ALA A 55 33.52 -20.39 -15.18
C ALA A 55 32.17 -20.41 -14.44
N ILE A 56 31.13 -21.04 -15.01
CA ILE A 56 29.82 -21.16 -14.36
C ILE A 56 29.88 -22.08 -13.12
N ARG A 57 30.78 -23.07 -13.14
CA ARG A 57 31.01 -23.93 -11.96
C ARG A 57 31.61 -23.14 -10.80
N HIS A 58 32.63 -22.32 -11.07
CA HIS A 58 33.20 -21.44 -10.04
C HIS A 58 32.18 -20.41 -9.57
N LEU A 59 31.38 -19.84 -10.48
CA LEU A 59 30.30 -18.92 -10.10
C LEU A 59 29.30 -19.56 -9.13
N SER A 60 28.95 -20.84 -9.35
CA SER A 60 27.96 -21.56 -8.51
C SER A 60 28.41 -21.77 -7.05
N THR A 61 29.71 -21.77 -6.79
CA THR A 61 30.28 -21.94 -5.44
C THR A 61 30.71 -20.62 -4.83
N VAL A 62 31.38 -19.76 -5.60
CA VAL A 62 31.95 -18.49 -5.11
C VAL A 62 30.86 -17.44 -4.89
N ALA A 63 29.86 -17.33 -5.77
CA ALA A 63 28.85 -16.29 -5.64
C ALA A 63 27.98 -16.42 -4.37
N PRO A 64 27.46 -17.62 -3.99
CA PRO A 64 26.72 -17.75 -2.74
C PRO A 64 27.55 -17.43 -1.49
N LEU A 65 28.83 -17.82 -1.47
CA LEU A 65 29.75 -17.52 -0.36
C LEU A 65 30.02 -16.01 -0.25
N LEU A 66 30.25 -15.36 -1.39
CA LEU A 66 30.45 -13.91 -1.44
C LEU A 66 29.20 -13.16 -1.01
N LEU A 67 28.02 -13.56 -1.51
CA LEU A 67 26.74 -12.99 -1.08
C LEU A 67 26.53 -13.15 0.43
N PHE A 68 26.84 -14.32 0.98
CA PHE A 68 26.73 -14.57 2.41
C PHE A 68 27.67 -13.66 3.22
N ALA A 69 28.92 -13.49 2.77
CA ALA A 69 29.88 -12.59 3.42
C ALA A 69 29.43 -11.12 3.38
N VAL A 70 28.98 -10.62 2.21
CA VAL A 70 28.47 -9.24 2.05
C VAL A 70 27.26 -8.99 2.94
N GLN A 71 26.32 -9.95 3.01
CA GLN A 71 25.15 -9.84 3.86
C GLN A 71 25.49 -9.94 5.35
N GLY A 72 26.51 -10.72 5.72
CA GLY A 72 27.06 -10.76 7.08
C GLY A 72 27.63 -9.41 7.52
N VAL A 73 28.35 -8.71 6.65
CA VAL A 73 28.84 -7.35 6.93
C VAL A 73 27.67 -6.37 7.12
N ARG A 74 26.63 -6.45 6.27
CA ARG A 74 25.44 -5.59 6.41
C ARG A 74 24.64 -5.88 7.67
N LEU A 75 24.63 -7.13 8.14
CA LEU A 75 24.03 -7.52 9.41
C LEU A 75 24.78 -6.88 10.59
N LEU A 76 26.12 -6.93 10.57
CA LEU A 76 26.96 -6.27 11.57
C LEU A 76 26.82 -4.75 11.57
N ALA A 77 26.47 -4.15 10.43
CA ALA A 77 26.14 -2.73 10.29
C ALA A 77 24.75 -2.35 10.82
N GLY A 78 24.01 -3.28 11.46
CA GLY A 78 22.73 -3.01 12.13
C GLY A 78 21.50 -3.00 11.22
N ARG A 79 21.58 -3.55 9.99
CA ARG A 79 20.41 -3.71 9.11
C ARG A 79 19.47 -4.80 9.65
N SER A 80 18.20 -4.71 9.27
CA SER A 80 17.19 -5.69 9.70
C SER A 80 17.51 -7.10 9.16
N VAL A 81 17.34 -8.12 10.01
CA VAL A 81 17.61 -9.52 9.64
C VAL A 81 16.69 -9.97 8.50
N LEU A 82 15.42 -9.54 8.54
CA LEU A 82 14.42 -9.92 7.55
C LEU A 82 14.76 -9.38 6.16
N ASP A 83 15.09 -8.10 6.04
CA ASP A 83 15.42 -7.49 4.74
C ASP A 83 16.68 -8.14 4.14
N ILE A 84 17.69 -8.38 4.99
CA ILE A 84 18.92 -9.05 4.58
C ILE A 84 18.65 -10.47 4.07
N ALA A 85 17.81 -11.23 4.77
CA ALA A 85 17.47 -12.60 4.39
C ALA A 85 16.71 -12.65 3.05
N VAL A 86 15.75 -11.74 2.85
CA VAL A 86 14.98 -11.65 1.61
C VAL A 86 15.86 -11.22 0.43
N GLU A 87 16.71 -10.21 0.60
CA GLU A 87 17.68 -9.77 -0.41
C GLU A 87 18.68 -10.89 -0.74
N PHE A 88 19.20 -11.58 0.28
CA PHE A 88 20.11 -12.71 0.10
C PHE A 88 19.44 -13.82 -0.71
N ALA A 89 18.22 -14.21 -0.33
CA ALA A 89 17.48 -15.25 -1.04
C ALA A 89 17.22 -14.86 -2.50
N ALA A 90 16.90 -13.58 -2.78
CA ALA A 90 16.61 -13.10 -4.14
C ALA A 90 17.86 -13.15 -5.02
N MET A 91 19.00 -12.67 -4.50
CA MET A 91 20.28 -12.76 -5.19
C MET A 91 20.74 -14.23 -5.36
N LEU A 92 20.53 -15.07 -4.34
CA LEU A 92 20.86 -16.49 -4.41
C LEU A 92 20.02 -17.20 -5.46
N GLN A 93 18.74 -16.85 -5.62
CA GLN A 93 17.87 -17.41 -6.65
C GLN A 93 18.38 -17.08 -8.05
N ILE A 94 18.80 -15.83 -8.30
CA ILE A 94 19.39 -15.41 -9.57
C ILE A 94 20.65 -16.24 -9.88
N VAL A 95 21.54 -16.38 -8.89
CA VAL A 95 22.75 -17.21 -9.05
C VAL A 95 22.38 -18.66 -9.36
N ARG A 96 21.43 -19.26 -8.62
CA ARG A 96 21.01 -20.65 -8.82
C ARG A 96 20.34 -20.86 -10.17
N LEU A 97 19.56 -19.89 -10.64
CA LEU A 97 18.94 -19.90 -11.95
C LEU A 97 20.00 -19.84 -13.05
N ALA A 98 21.04 -19.00 -12.88
CA ALA A 98 22.14 -18.84 -13.83
C ALA A 98 23.08 -20.05 -13.87
N THR A 99 23.29 -20.72 -12.73
CA THR A 99 24.19 -21.86 -12.60
C THR A 99 23.47 -23.20 -12.46
N ARG A 100 22.23 -23.29 -12.92
CA ARG A 100 21.37 -24.48 -12.80
C ARG A 100 22.05 -25.73 -13.38
N ARG A 101 22.11 -26.82 -12.59
CA ARG A 101 22.60 -28.14 -13.04
C ARG A 101 21.84 -29.29 -12.37
N GLY A 102 21.00 -29.98 -13.15
CA GLY A 102 20.25 -31.16 -12.71
C GLY A 102 19.14 -30.85 -11.71
N ALA A 103 18.37 -31.89 -11.39
CA ALA A 103 17.11 -31.82 -10.64
C ALA A 103 17.24 -31.23 -9.23
N ALA A 104 18.37 -31.45 -8.54
CA ALA A 104 18.59 -30.90 -7.21
C ALA A 104 18.66 -29.36 -7.24
N HIS A 105 19.24 -28.76 -8.28
CA HIS A 105 19.29 -27.31 -8.44
C HIS A 105 17.91 -26.75 -8.81
N ASP A 106 17.12 -27.46 -9.62
CA ASP A 106 15.74 -27.04 -9.92
C ASP A 106 14.88 -27.02 -8.66
N GLN A 107 15.03 -28.02 -7.78
CA GLN A 107 14.32 -28.03 -6.49
C GLN A 107 14.72 -26.88 -5.59
N GLN A 108 16.00 -26.52 -5.54
CA GLN A 108 16.45 -25.33 -4.78
C GLN A 108 15.82 -24.05 -5.32
N ILE A 109 15.71 -23.90 -6.65
CA ILE A 109 15.06 -22.75 -7.27
C ILE A 109 13.57 -22.71 -6.91
N ILE A 110 12.87 -23.85 -6.93
CA ILE A 110 11.46 -23.93 -6.54
C ILE A 110 11.26 -23.56 -5.05
N VAL A 111 12.14 -24.06 -4.17
CA VAL A 111 12.09 -23.75 -2.73
C VAL A 111 12.37 -22.27 -2.48
N LEU A 112 13.36 -21.69 -3.16
CA LEU A 112 13.62 -20.25 -3.09
C LEU A 112 12.41 -19.45 -3.60
N ALA A 113 11.82 -19.84 -4.74
CA ALA A 113 10.66 -19.15 -5.28
C ALA A 113 9.45 -19.19 -4.33
N LEU A 114 9.23 -20.33 -3.67
CA LEU A 114 8.21 -20.46 -2.63
C LEU A 114 8.54 -19.59 -1.41
N LEU A 115 9.80 -19.56 -0.98
CA LEU A 115 10.25 -18.70 0.12
C LEU A 115 9.99 -17.22 -0.19
N HIS A 116 10.31 -16.75 -1.40
CA HIS A 116 10.00 -15.39 -1.83
C HIS A 116 8.51 -15.13 -1.86
N PHE A 117 7.74 -16.08 -2.37
CA PHE A 117 6.29 -15.96 -2.41
C PHE A 117 5.70 -15.77 -1.00
N VAL A 118 6.13 -16.60 -0.05
CA VAL A 118 5.74 -16.47 1.37
C VAL A 118 6.22 -15.15 1.96
N ALA A 119 7.46 -14.72 1.69
CA ALA A 119 7.96 -13.42 2.13
C ALA A 119 7.12 -12.25 1.57
N GLY A 120 6.66 -12.36 0.32
CA GLY A 120 5.75 -11.42 -0.32
C GLY A 120 4.41 -11.29 0.41
N THR A 121 3.92 -12.35 1.06
CA THR A 121 2.69 -12.27 1.89
C THR A 121 2.87 -11.39 3.13
N VAL A 122 4.10 -11.26 3.64
CA VAL A 122 4.39 -10.51 4.87
C VAL A 122 4.74 -9.07 4.54
N LEU A 123 5.52 -8.87 3.48
CA LEU A 123 6.08 -7.58 3.08
C LEU A 123 5.21 -6.83 2.06
N GLY A 124 4.27 -7.51 1.40
CA GLY A 124 3.45 -6.96 0.31
C GLY A 124 1.95 -7.01 0.59
N GLY A 125 1.23 -6.00 0.09
CA GLY A 125 -0.24 -5.90 0.16
C GLY A 125 -0.90 -5.31 -1.08
N GLY A 126 -0.15 -5.07 -2.16
CA GLY A 126 -0.67 -4.43 -3.38
C GLY A 126 -1.29 -5.40 -4.38
N LEU A 127 -2.03 -4.86 -5.36
CA LEU A 127 -2.66 -5.63 -6.44
C LEU A 127 -1.66 -6.49 -7.24
N SER A 128 -0.42 -6.00 -7.37
CA SER A 128 0.68 -6.74 -8.01
C SER A 128 0.95 -8.09 -7.35
N TYR A 129 0.84 -8.17 -6.02
CA TYR A 129 1.02 -9.40 -5.28
C TYR A 129 -0.10 -10.39 -5.60
N GLY A 130 -1.35 -9.90 -5.71
CA GLY A 130 -2.49 -10.71 -6.15
C GLY A 130 -2.32 -11.34 -7.54
N LEU A 131 -1.77 -10.58 -8.50
CA LEU A 131 -1.43 -11.09 -9.83
C LEU A 131 -0.33 -12.17 -9.77
N CYS A 132 0.72 -11.93 -8.98
CA CYS A 132 1.78 -12.91 -8.77
C CYS A 132 1.24 -14.18 -8.08
N PHE A 133 0.33 -14.02 -7.11
CA PHE A 133 -0.36 -15.10 -6.41
C PHE A 133 -1.15 -15.98 -7.36
N PHE A 134 -1.99 -15.39 -8.22
CA PHE A 134 -2.75 -16.15 -9.20
C PHE A 134 -1.83 -16.92 -10.15
N GLY A 135 -0.80 -16.26 -10.68
CA GLY A 135 0.19 -16.92 -11.54
C GLY A 135 0.92 -18.07 -10.83
N PHE A 136 1.34 -17.86 -9.58
CA PHE A 136 2.07 -18.85 -8.79
C PHE A 136 1.19 -20.08 -8.54
N LEU A 137 -0.09 -19.87 -8.23
CA LEU A 137 -1.06 -20.92 -7.96
C LEU A 137 -1.32 -21.80 -9.20
N VAL A 138 -1.37 -21.22 -10.40
CA VAL A 138 -1.51 -21.96 -11.66
C VAL A 138 -0.27 -22.79 -11.99
N VAL A 139 0.92 -22.25 -11.73
CA VAL A 139 2.19 -22.77 -12.25
C VAL A 139 2.86 -23.74 -11.27
N ALA A 140 2.74 -23.51 -9.97
CA ALA A 140 3.41 -24.29 -8.93
C ALA A 140 3.09 -25.80 -9.00
N PRO A 141 1.83 -26.25 -9.15
CA PRO A 141 1.53 -27.69 -9.25
C PRO A 141 2.26 -28.35 -10.43
N GLY A 142 2.25 -27.69 -11.60
CA GLY A 142 2.95 -28.18 -12.80
C GLY A 142 4.46 -28.25 -12.58
N ALA A 143 5.05 -27.18 -12.06
CA ALA A 143 6.48 -27.11 -11.78
C ALA A 143 6.93 -28.20 -10.78
N LEU A 144 6.17 -28.41 -9.70
CA LEU A 144 6.47 -29.41 -8.66
C LEU A 144 6.39 -30.83 -9.20
N VAL A 145 5.31 -31.18 -9.91
CA VAL A 145 5.12 -32.52 -10.47
C VAL A 145 6.21 -32.83 -11.50
N LEU A 146 6.49 -31.90 -12.42
CA LEU A 146 7.55 -32.10 -13.42
C LEU A 146 8.94 -32.18 -12.75
N SER A 147 9.18 -31.40 -11.69
CA SER A 147 10.44 -31.47 -10.93
C SER A 147 10.60 -32.79 -10.18
N HIS A 148 9.51 -33.35 -9.66
CA HIS A 148 9.52 -34.65 -9.01
C HIS A 148 9.90 -35.76 -10.00
N LEU A 149 9.20 -35.81 -11.13
CA LEU A 149 9.50 -36.77 -12.21
C LEU A 149 10.94 -36.63 -12.70
N ARG A 150 11.42 -35.40 -12.87
CA ARG A 150 12.81 -35.18 -13.26
C ARG A 150 13.80 -35.72 -12.23
N ARG A 151 13.53 -35.50 -10.93
CA ARG A 151 14.37 -36.03 -9.84
C ARG A 151 14.38 -37.54 -9.80
N GLU A 152 13.23 -38.20 -9.99
CA GLU A 152 13.13 -39.66 -10.04
C GLU A 152 13.90 -40.23 -11.23
N VAL A 153 13.75 -39.62 -12.41
CA VAL A 153 14.47 -40.05 -13.62
C VAL A 153 16.00 -39.86 -13.47
N GLU A 154 16.44 -38.72 -12.95
CA GLU A 154 17.88 -38.48 -12.70
C GLU A 154 18.43 -39.34 -11.55
N GLY A 155 17.62 -39.65 -10.54
CA GLY A 155 17.97 -40.51 -9.41
C GLY A 155 18.17 -41.97 -9.83
N ASN A 156 17.22 -42.51 -10.59
CA ASN A 156 17.31 -43.87 -11.15
C ASN A 156 18.52 -44.02 -12.10
N TYR A 157 18.96 -42.93 -12.73
CA TYR A 157 20.16 -42.93 -13.56
C TYR A 157 21.45 -43.12 -12.78
N ARG A 158 21.59 -42.43 -11.64
CA ARG A 158 22.77 -42.55 -10.78
C ARG A 158 22.90 -43.93 -10.15
N GLN A 159 21.78 -44.65 -10.00
CA GLN A 159 21.74 -46.02 -9.48
C GLN A 159 21.94 -47.10 -10.57
N GLY A 160 22.24 -46.71 -11.81
CA GLY A 160 22.70 -47.65 -12.84
C GLY A 160 21.60 -48.56 -13.40
N ALA A 161 20.49 -47.98 -13.86
CA ALA A 161 19.49 -48.71 -14.64
C ALA A 161 20.14 -49.35 -15.89
N ARG A 162 20.48 -50.63 -15.79
CA ARG A 162 20.88 -51.50 -16.91
C ARG A 162 19.61 -52.05 -17.54
N ASP A 163 19.52 -51.99 -18.87
CA ASP A 163 18.48 -52.70 -19.61
C ASP A 163 18.65 -54.21 -19.42
N ARG A 164 17.65 -55.01 -19.82
CA ARG A 164 17.72 -56.49 -19.84
C ARG A 164 18.91 -57.05 -20.66
N THR A 165 19.60 -56.20 -21.41
CA THR A 165 20.77 -56.52 -22.27
C THR A 165 22.11 -56.04 -21.72
N GLY A 166 22.17 -55.43 -20.52
CA GLY A 166 23.43 -55.05 -19.87
C GLY A 166 24.17 -53.84 -20.44
N LEU A 167 23.64 -53.17 -21.49
CA LEU A 167 24.16 -51.89 -21.96
C LEU A 167 23.69 -50.73 -21.07
N PRO A 168 24.52 -49.67 -20.89
CA PRO A 168 24.07 -48.43 -20.25
C PRO A 168 22.95 -47.81 -21.09
N VAL A 169 21.76 -47.70 -20.50
CA VAL A 169 20.61 -47.06 -21.14
C VAL A 169 20.95 -45.59 -21.38
N ASP A 170 20.64 -45.06 -22.56
CA ASP A 170 20.93 -43.67 -22.94
C ASP A 170 19.91 -42.68 -22.36
N VAL A 171 20.35 -41.86 -21.38
CA VAL A 171 19.57 -40.79 -20.71
C VAL A 171 18.86 -39.88 -21.69
N PRO A 172 19.49 -39.48 -22.82
CA PRO A 172 18.89 -38.54 -23.73
C PRO A 172 17.64 -39.09 -24.45
N ARG A 173 17.43 -40.43 -24.49
CA ARG A 173 16.37 -41.06 -25.30
C ARG A 173 15.01 -41.05 -24.59
N ILE A 174 14.99 -41.18 -23.26
CA ILE A 174 13.76 -41.11 -22.44
C ILE A 174 13.34 -39.65 -22.20
N LEU A 175 14.31 -38.74 -21.97
CA LEU A 175 14.08 -37.28 -21.90
C LEU A 175 13.70 -36.66 -23.27
N ARG A 176 14.02 -37.32 -24.39
CA ARG A 176 13.52 -37.00 -25.74
C ARG A 176 12.15 -37.61 -26.05
N SER A 177 11.62 -38.51 -25.21
CA SER A 177 10.33 -39.12 -25.49
C SER A 177 9.23 -38.06 -25.42
N ARG A 178 8.64 -37.75 -26.58
CA ARG A 178 7.63 -36.70 -26.78
C ARG A 178 6.28 -37.00 -26.12
N ARG A 179 6.17 -38.04 -25.28
CA ARG A 179 4.88 -38.72 -25.00
C ARG A 179 4.46 -38.78 -23.52
N VAL A 180 5.31 -38.41 -22.56
CA VAL A 180 4.93 -38.46 -21.12
C VAL A 180 4.22 -37.18 -20.66
N VAL A 181 4.52 -36.02 -21.26
CA VAL A 181 3.85 -34.74 -20.93
C VAL A 181 3.08 -34.24 -22.16
N GLY A 182 1.85 -34.75 -22.30
CA GLY A 182 0.87 -34.25 -23.26
C GLY A 182 0.22 -32.95 -22.79
N LYS A 183 -0.42 -32.20 -23.71
CA LYS A 183 -1.20 -30.99 -23.37
C LYS A 183 -2.25 -31.28 -22.28
N GLY A 184 -2.85 -32.47 -22.30
CA GLY A 184 -3.82 -32.91 -21.30
C GLY A 184 -3.24 -33.11 -19.90
N PHE A 185 -1.99 -33.59 -19.78
CA PHE A 185 -1.33 -33.71 -18.48
C PHE A 185 -1.06 -32.33 -17.87
N LEU A 186 -0.49 -31.41 -18.66
CA LEU A 186 -0.30 -30.02 -18.22
C LEU A 186 -1.61 -29.34 -17.86
N ALA A 187 -2.64 -29.47 -18.70
CA ALA A 187 -3.95 -28.92 -18.43
C ALA A 187 -4.54 -29.49 -17.14
N SER A 188 -4.43 -30.81 -16.92
CA SER A 188 -4.88 -31.48 -15.70
C SER A 188 -4.13 -30.99 -14.46
N THR A 189 -2.81 -30.86 -14.53
CA THR A 189 -2.02 -30.37 -13.40
C THR A 189 -2.28 -28.89 -13.12
N CYS A 190 -2.45 -28.06 -14.15
CA CYS A 190 -2.89 -26.68 -13.98
C CYS A 190 -4.32 -26.59 -13.46
N LEU A 191 -5.21 -27.54 -13.80
CA LEU A 191 -6.60 -27.56 -13.30
C LEU A 191 -6.66 -27.78 -11.79
N LEU A 192 -5.62 -28.40 -11.20
CA LEU A 192 -5.45 -28.50 -9.74
C LEU A 192 -5.39 -27.12 -9.06
N SER A 193 -5.06 -26.06 -9.81
CA SER A 193 -5.12 -24.68 -9.31
C SER A 193 -6.54 -24.25 -8.94
N ILE A 194 -7.58 -24.75 -9.61
CA ILE A 194 -8.97 -24.35 -9.34
C ILE A 194 -9.39 -24.71 -7.91
N PRO A 195 -9.32 -25.97 -7.45
CA PRO A 195 -9.71 -26.31 -6.08
C PRO A 195 -8.82 -25.60 -5.04
N ILE A 196 -7.52 -25.44 -5.31
CA ILE A 196 -6.61 -24.70 -4.41
C ILE A 196 -7.02 -23.23 -4.31
N PHE A 197 -7.37 -22.61 -5.43
CA PHE A 197 -7.84 -21.22 -5.49
C PHE A 197 -9.17 -21.06 -4.76
N LEU A 198 -10.14 -21.93 -5.01
CA LEU A 198 -11.44 -21.90 -4.33
C LEU A 198 -11.27 -22.07 -2.81
N PHE A 199 -10.41 -23.00 -2.38
CA PHE A 199 -10.10 -23.18 -0.96
C PHE A 199 -9.44 -21.94 -0.36
N THR A 200 -8.46 -21.35 -1.06
CA THR A 200 -7.77 -20.15 -0.58
C THR A 200 -8.69 -18.93 -0.55
N ALA A 201 -9.58 -18.78 -1.53
CA ALA A 201 -10.61 -17.76 -1.57
C ALA A 201 -11.60 -17.93 -0.41
N ALA A 202 -12.01 -19.16 -0.11
CA ALA A 202 -12.85 -19.45 1.06
C ALA A 202 -12.15 -19.07 2.37
N LEU A 203 -10.86 -19.37 2.52
CA LEU A 203 -10.07 -18.92 3.68
C LEU A 203 -9.99 -17.40 3.78
N PHE A 204 -9.87 -16.69 2.65
CA PHE A 204 -9.83 -15.23 2.65
C PHE A 204 -11.16 -14.62 3.10
N VAL A 205 -12.29 -15.22 2.69
CA VAL A 205 -13.63 -14.84 3.14
C VAL A 205 -13.82 -15.14 4.63
N LEU A 206 -13.33 -16.29 5.11
CA LEU A 206 -13.48 -16.73 6.49
C LEU A 206 -12.54 -15.99 7.46
N PHE A 207 -11.36 -15.58 6.97
CA PHE A 207 -10.30 -14.90 7.73
C PHE A 207 -9.81 -13.66 6.97
N PRO A 208 -10.59 -12.56 6.96
CA PRO A 208 -10.20 -11.33 6.27
C PRO A 208 -8.97 -10.70 6.94
N ARG A 209 -7.78 -10.89 6.33
CA ARG A 209 -6.49 -10.37 6.84
C ARG A 209 -6.35 -8.86 6.64
N VAL A 210 -6.92 -8.33 5.55
CA VAL A 210 -7.13 -6.88 5.37
C VAL A 210 -8.46 -6.58 6.03
N GLY A 211 -8.43 -5.79 7.12
CA GLY A 211 -9.66 -5.34 7.75
C GLY A 211 -10.60 -4.75 6.71
N LEU A 212 -11.91 -4.93 6.90
CA LEU A 212 -12.95 -4.29 6.11
C LEU A 212 -12.69 -2.80 5.86
N SER A 213 -11.84 -2.15 6.67
CA SER A 213 -11.23 -0.84 6.46
C SER A 213 -10.81 -0.51 5.03
N LEU A 214 -10.22 -1.41 4.23
CA LEU A 214 -9.85 -1.10 2.83
C LEU A 214 -11.03 -1.06 1.85
N LEU A 215 -12.12 -1.78 2.16
CA LEU A 215 -13.38 -1.74 1.42
C LEU A 215 -14.31 -0.63 1.99
N LEU A 216 -14.10 -0.27 3.25
CA LEU A 216 -14.64 0.89 3.96
C LEU A 216 -13.76 2.14 3.78
N LEU A 217 -12.72 2.12 2.95
CA LEU A 217 -11.88 3.29 2.69
C LEU A 217 -12.67 4.39 1.94
N ASN A 218 -13.85 4.02 1.40
CA ASN A 218 -14.86 4.95 0.89
C ASN A 218 -15.85 5.44 1.98
N HIS A 219 -15.58 5.12 3.25
CA HIS A 219 -16.36 5.57 4.40
C HIS A 219 -15.42 5.64 5.61
N SER A 220 -14.55 6.67 5.66
CA SER A 220 -13.98 7.06 6.94
C SER A 220 -15.15 7.33 7.87
N ARG A 221 -15.31 6.51 8.90
CA ARG A 221 -16.27 6.77 9.95
C ARG A 221 -15.80 8.06 10.62
N SER A 222 -16.45 9.17 10.31
CA SER A 222 -16.24 10.42 11.03
C SER A 222 -16.53 10.13 12.50
N ASP A 223 -15.49 10.23 13.33
CA ASP A 223 -15.64 9.92 14.74
C ASP A 223 -16.49 11.05 15.36
N ARG A 224 -17.60 10.69 16.03
CA ARG A 224 -18.53 11.68 16.58
C ARG A 224 -17.81 12.52 17.63
N MET A 225 -17.58 13.80 17.32
CA MET A 225 -16.85 14.68 18.22
C MET A 225 -17.81 15.21 19.30
N THR A 226 -17.54 14.83 20.55
CA THR A 226 -18.29 15.33 21.71
C THR A 226 -18.11 16.85 21.83
N GLY A 227 -19.23 17.59 21.90
CA GLY A 227 -19.23 19.07 21.98
C GLY A 227 -19.73 19.79 20.70
N PHE A 228 -19.82 19.10 19.57
CA PHE A 228 -20.33 19.67 18.30
C PHE A 228 -21.72 19.14 17.89
N THR A 229 -22.30 18.25 18.69
CA THR A 229 -23.67 17.74 18.49
C THR A 229 -24.73 18.85 18.65
N ASP A 230 -25.98 18.61 18.25
CA ASP A 230 -27.09 19.57 18.34
C ASP A 230 -27.46 19.99 19.78
N ARG A 231 -26.99 19.24 20.79
CA ARG A 231 -27.26 19.46 22.20
C ARG A 231 -26.02 19.17 23.04
N VAL A 232 -25.74 20.03 24.01
CA VAL A 232 -24.66 19.88 25.01
C VAL A 232 -25.28 19.99 26.39
N ASP A 233 -25.16 18.93 27.20
CA ASP A 233 -25.60 18.91 28.59
C ASP A 233 -24.46 19.43 29.49
N LEU A 234 -24.78 20.33 30.43
CA LEU A 234 -23.79 20.88 31.38
C LEU A 234 -23.54 19.95 32.58
N GLY A 235 -24.47 19.02 32.86
CA GLY A 235 -24.37 18.06 33.96
C GLY A 235 -23.58 16.80 33.60
N ASP A 236 -23.44 16.51 32.30
CA ASP A 236 -22.55 15.48 31.80
C ASP A 236 -21.16 16.12 31.68
N VAL A 237 -20.26 15.79 32.60
CA VAL A 237 -18.88 16.32 32.59
C VAL A 237 -18.32 16.06 31.20
N GLY A 238 -18.15 17.13 30.42
CA GLY A 238 -17.67 17.11 29.05
C GLY A 238 -16.22 16.64 29.02
N VAL A 239 -16.03 15.33 29.23
CA VAL A 239 -14.80 14.66 28.86
C VAL A 239 -14.87 14.69 27.33
N LEU A 240 -14.23 15.69 26.70
CA LEU A 240 -13.39 15.37 25.56
C LEU A 240 -12.54 14.21 26.08
N ARG A 241 -13.02 12.96 25.84
CA ARG A 241 -12.35 11.76 26.31
C ARG A 241 -10.88 11.96 25.97
N ASN A 242 -9.98 11.56 26.88
CA ASN A 242 -8.53 11.56 26.73
C ASN A 242 -8.08 10.67 25.54
N VAL A 243 -8.64 10.89 24.37
CA VAL A 243 -8.29 10.28 23.11
C VAL A 243 -7.47 11.35 22.41
N PRO A 244 -6.17 11.10 22.17
CA PRO A 244 -5.29 12.05 21.50
C PRO A 244 -5.58 12.07 19.99
N ILE A 245 -6.83 12.35 19.60
CA ILE A 245 -7.21 12.56 18.20
C ILE A 245 -6.85 13.99 17.81
N ILE A 246 -6.21 14.12 16.66
CA ILE A 246 -5.94 15.42 16.06
C ILE A 246 -7.25 15.87 15.40
N ALA A 247 -7.79 17.02 15.80
CA ALA A 247 -8.99 17.57 15.18
C ALA A 247 -8.64 18.46 13.98
N LEU A 248 -7.61 19.30 14.13
CA LEU A 248 -7.12 20.21 13.11
C LEU A 248 -5.63 20.45 13.27
N ARG A 249 -4.98 20.80 12.16
CA ARG A 249 -3.63 21.38 12.11
C ARG A 249 -3.74 22.75 11.46
N PHE A 250 -2.90 23.69 11.88
CA PHE A 250 -2.90 25.02 11.31
C PHE A 250 -1.48 25.55 11.15
N ASP A 251 -1.30 26.37 10.12
CA ASP A 251 -0.08 27.14 9.86
C ASP A 251 -0.45 28.60 9.69
N VAL A 252 0.29 29.50 10.33
CA VAL A 252 0.00 30.94 10.32
C VAL A 252 1.15 31.65 9.61
N GLU A 253 0.83 32.29 8.50
CA GLU A 253 1.82 32.97 7.68
C GLU A 253 2.32 34.26 8.36
N GLY A 254 3.63 34.49 8.29
CA GLY A 254 4.25 35.72 8.79
C GLY A 254 4.43 35.77 10.31
N LEU A 255 4.50 34.61 11.00
CA LEU A 255 5.01 34.61 12.37
C LEU A 255 6.44 35.13 12.42
N LYS A 256 6.73 35.92 13.46
CA LYS A 256 8.10 36.33 13.75
C LYS A 256 8.92 35.09 14.16
N GLU A 257 10.17 35.04 13.73
CA GLU A 257 11.15 34.06 14.20
C GLU A 257 12.01 34.69 15.31
N PRO A 258 12.14 34.05 16.49
CA PRO A 258 11.46 32.83 16.93
C PRO A 258 9.95 33.05 17.20
N PRO A 259 9.11 32.00 17.05
CA PRO A 259 7.69 32.09 17.33
C PRO A 259 7.45 32.53 18.78
N PRO A 260 6.35 33.28 19.06
CA PRO A 260 6.07 33.76 20.39
C PRO A 260 5.84 32.58 21.34
N ALA A 261 6.30 32.69 22.58
CA ALA A 261 6.16 31.65 23.60
C ALA A 261 4.69 31.26 23.89
N LYS A 262 3.74 32.14 23.57
CA LYS A 262 2.30 31.88 23.69
C LYS A 262 1.57 32.53 22.53
N LEU A 263 0.84 31.71 21.76
CA LEU A 263 -0.12 32.16 20.75
C LEU A 263 -1.52 31.77 21.22
N THR A 264 -2.44 32.73 21.32
CA THR A 264 -3.84 32.46 21.68
C THR A 264 -4.68 32.53 20.42
N LEU A 265 -5.13 31.36 19.93
CA LEU A 265 -6.00 31.25 18.78
C LEU A 265 -7.39 30.80 19.25
N ARG A 266 -8.40 31.66 19.09
CA ARG A 266 -9.79 31.34 19.38
C ARG A 266 -10.47 30.91 18.09
N MET A 267 -10.79 29.62 18.02
CA MET A 267 -11.42 29.00 16.86
C MET A 267 -12.90 28.80 17.15
N ARG A 268 -13.75 29.52 16.42
CA ARG A 268 -15.20 29.33 16.48
C ARG A 268 -15.57 28.12 15.63
N GLY A 269 -16.31 27.16 16.21
CA GLY A 269 -16.86 26.01 15.49
C GLY A 269 -18.38 26.08 15.40
N THR A 270 -19.07 25.84 16.51
CA THR A 270 -20.55 25.86 16.57
C THR A 270 -21.06 26.87 17.60
N ALA A 271 -22.36 27.19 17.55
CA ALA A 271 -23.03 28.10 18.47
C ALA A 271 -24.37 27.51 18.92
N PHE A 272 -24.71 27.69 20.20
CA PHE A 272 -25.98 27.27 20.79
C PHE A 272 -26.78 28.49 21.23
N ASP A 273 -28.07 28.50 20.95
CA ASP A 273 -28.95 29.66 21.12
C ASP A 273 -30.06 29.41 22.16
N ARG A 274 -30.36 28.16 22.50
CA ARG A 274 -31.43 27.81 23.43
C ARG A 274 -30.92 27.06 24.65
N TYR A 275 -31.09 27.65 25.83
CA TYR A 275 -30.83 27.02 27.11
C TYR A 275 -32.13 26.60 27.80
N ASP A 276 -32.23 25.32 28.21
CA ASP A 276 -33.43 24.76 28.87
C ASP A 276 -33.29 24.61 30.39
N GLY A 277 -32.23 25.21 30.99
CA GLY A 277 -31.92 25.08 32.41
C GLY A 277 -30.99 23.90 32.75
N ARG A 278 -30.73 23.00 31.80
CA ARG A 278 -29.76 21.88 31.96
C ARG A 278 -28.81 21.76 30.78
N ALA A 279 -29.33 21.89 29.58
CA ALA A 279 -28.60 21.73 28.34
C ALA A 279 -28.73 22.96 27.44
N TRP A 280 -27.67 23.20 26.69
CA TRP A 280 -27.69 24.07 25.53
C TRP A 280 -28.10 23.25 24.31
N SER A 281 -29.00 23.78 23.52
CA SER A 281 -29.52 23.16 22.30
C SER A 281 -29.55 24.19 21.19
N ARG A 282 -29.50 23.70 19.95
CA ARG A 282 -29.69 24.51 18.75
C ARG A 282 -31.16 24.48 18.34
N SER A 283 -31.73 25.63 18.01
CA SER A 283 -33.02 25.66 17.33
C SER A 283 -32.84 25.18 15.86
N ASN A 284 -33.11 23.90 15.58
CA ASN A 284 -33.10 23.36 14.20
C ASN A 284 -34.37 23.85 13.45
N ASN A 285 -34.49 24.00 12.12
CA ASN A 285 -33.85 23.40 10.95
C ASN A 285 -34.21 24.31 9.71
N ASP A 286 -33.50 24.28 8.59
CA ASP A 286 -33.86 24.90 7.28
C ASP A 286 -33.82 26.43 7.09
N ARG A 287 -32.61 27.00 7.07
CA ARG A 287 -32.29 28.00 6.02
C ARG A 287 -31.01 27.59 5.31
N GLN A 288 -31.13 26.56 4.49
CA GLN A 288 -30.16 26.19 3.46
C GLN A 288 -30.04 27.34 2.45
N LEU A 289 -29.24 28.35 2.77
CA LEU A 289 -28.49 29.03 1.73
C LEU A 289 -27.29 28.13 1.49
N ALA A 290 -27.44 27.16 0.59
CA ALA A 290 -26.29 26.62 -0.08
C ALA A 290 -25.63 27.80 -0.78
N LEU A 291 -24.53 28.27 -0.22
CA LEU A 291 -23.62 29.09 -0.99
C LEU A 291 -22.98 28.09 -1.94
N GLN A 292 -23.67 27.81 -3.05
CA GLN A 292 -22.99 27.23 -4.20
C GLN A 292 -21.86 28.20 -4.48
N THR A 293 -20.64 27.73 -4.23
CA THR A 293 -19.44 28.33 -4.75
C THR A 293 -19.66 28.37 -6.26
N SER A 294 -20.17 29.50 -6.76
CA SER A 294 -20.39 29.69 -8.19
C SER A 294 -19.06 29.41 -8.87
N GLU A 295 -19.06 28.48 -9.82
CA GLU A 295 -17.87 28.03 -10.54
C GLU A 295 -16.95 29.22 -10.86
N GLY A 296 -15.83 29.33 -10.14
CA GLY A 296 -14.85 30.40 -10.32
C GLY A 296 -14.59 31.33 -9.13
N MET A 297 -15.36 31.28 -8.03
CA MET A 297 -15.04 32.02 -6.80
C MET A 297 -14.67 31.09 -5.63
N ASP A 298 -13.44 30.57 -5.61
CA ASP A 298 -12.89 29.72 -4.53
C ASP A 298 -12.87 30.40 -3.13
N THR A 299 -13.20 31.68 -3.04
CA THR A 299 -13.11 32.50 -1.83
C THR A 299 -14.49 32.96 -1.36
N LEU A 300 -14.93 32.43 -0.23
CA LEU A 300 -16.10 32.87 0.52
C LEU A 300 -15.79 34.13 1.34
N LYS A 301 -16.56 35.20 1.11
CA LYS A 301 -16.51 36.43 1.89
C LYS A 301 -17.33 36.27 3.18
N ILE A 302 -16.68 36.42 4.35
CA ILE A 302 -17.38 36.52 5.64
C ILE A 302 -17.76 37.99 5.89
N VAL A 303 -16.77 38.88 5.83
CA VAL A 303 -16.94 40.32 6.04
C VAL A 303 -16.51 41.10 4.80
N ARG A 304 -15.34 40.78 4.25
CA ARG A 304 -14.75 41.41 3.06
C ARG A 304 -13.84 40.43 2.33
N TYR A 305 -13.51 40.73 1.08
CA TYR A 305 -12.45 40.01 0.37
C TYR A 305 -11.08 40.32 1.00
N PRO A 306 -10.13 39.38 0.93
CA PRO A 306 -8.81 39.56 1.53
C PRO A 306 -8.05 40.71 0.85
N ASP A 307 -7.43 41.58 1.65
CA ASP A 307 -6.65 42.72 1.17
C ASP A 307 -5.25 42.70 1.80
N ALA A 308 -4.25 42.35 0.99
CA ALA A 308 -2.85 42.30 1.41
C ALA A 308 -2.33 43.67 1.91
N ARG A 309 -2.89 44.79 1.43
CA ARG A 309 -2.45 46.14 1.85
C ARG A 309 -2.87 46.47 3.27
N ARG A 310 -3.91 45.80 3.81
CA ARG A 310 -4.38 45.95 5.19
C ARG A 310 -3.64 45.05 6.18
N GLY A 311 -2.74 44.19 5.68
CA GLY A 311 -1.97 43.25 6.48
C GLY A 311 -2.76 42.02 6.92
N ASP A 312 -3.81 41.64 6.20
CA ASP A 312 -4.60 40.44 6.49
C ASP A 312 -3.66 39.21 6.58
N ARG A 313 -3.70 38.51 7.71
CA ARG A 313 -2.86 37.32 7.95
C ARG A 313 -3.55 36.08 7.39
N LYS A 314 -2.81 35.26 6.65
CA LYS A 314 -3.29 33.97 6.15
C LYS A 314 -3.03 32.87 7.18
N VAL A 315 -4.05 32.09 7.48
CA VAL A 315 -3.98 30.88 8.30
C VAL A 315 -4.44 29.71 7.45
N THR A 316 -3.53 28.79 7.15
CA THR A 316 -3.87 27.55 6.43
C THR A 316 -4.28 26.49 7.45
N ILE A 317 -5.41 25.83 7.21
CA ILE A 317 -5.98 24.86 8.14
C ILE A 317 -6.22 23.53 7.41
N ASP A 318 -5.72 22.45 8.01
CA ASP A 318 -6.02 21.06 7.69
C ASP A 318 -6.96 20.51 8.74
N LEU A 319 -8.21 20.25 8.34
CA LEU A 319 -9.26 19.76 9.23
C LEU A 319 -9.49 18.27 8.96
N GLU A 320 -9.48 17.45 10.01
CA GLU A 320 -9.87 16.04 9.92
C GLU A 320 -11.40 15.92 9.76
N PRO A 321 -11.94 14.86 9.13
CA PRO A 321 -13.38 14.73 8.92
C PRO A 321 -14.14 14.57 10.24
N LEU A 322 -15.01 15.54 10.57
CA LEU A 322 -15.80 15.58 11.80
C LEU A 322 -17.27 15.21 11.56
N ASP A 323 -17.90 14.58 12.56
CA ASP A 323 -19.36 14.43 12.65
C ASP A 323 -19.90 15.18 13.88
N PRO A 324 -20.59 16.33 13.70
CA PRO A 324 -21.02 16.91 12.42
C PRO A 324 -19.94 17.73 11.68
N PRO A 325 -20.11 17.98 10.36
CA PRO A 325 -19.11 18.67 9.53
C PRO A 325 -19.13 20.19 9.75
N VAL A 326 -18.21 20.66 10.60
CA VAL A 326 -18.09 22.07 11.02
C VAL A 326 -16.77 22.63 10.51
N VAL A 327 -16.78 23.86 9.97
CA VAL A 327 -15.58 24.61 9.60
C VAL A 327 -15.17 25.52 10.75
N PHE A 328 -13.92 25.45 11.17
CA PHE A 328 -13.40 26.30 12.25
C PHE A 328 -12.88 27.64 11.71
N LEU A 329 -13.35 28.73 12.31
CA LEU A 329 -12.96 30.08 11.92
C LEU A 329 -12.23 30.76 13.08
N PRO A 330 -10.99 31.24 12.89
CA PRO A 330 -10.36 32.16 13.82
C PRO A 330 -11.25 33.38 14.09
N LEU A 331 -11.14 33.91 15.31
CA LEU A 331 -11.75 35.20 15.65
C LEU A 331 -11.28 36.27 14.63
N ARG A 332 -12.21 37.04 14.06
CA ARG A 332 -11.96 38.08 13.04
C ARG A 332 -11.54 37.56 11.67
N ALA A 333 -11.96 36.35 11.32
CA ALA A 333 -11.92 35.85 9.94
C ALA A 333 -12.72 36.78 9.01
N VAL A 334 -12.09 37.24 7.92
CA VAL A 334 -12.69 38.13 6.92
C VAL A 334 -13.14 37.38 5.67
N ALA A 335 -12.41 36.34 5.29
CA ALA A 335 -12.71 35.49 4.15
C ALA A 335 -12.12 34.09 4.35
N VAL A 336 -12.70 33.10 3.67
CA VAL A 336 -12.25 31.71 3.63
C VAL A 336 -12.05 31.33 2.18
N ARG A 337 -10.92 30.70 1.85
CA ARG A 337 -10.67 30.13 0.54
C ARG A 337 -10.52 28.63 0.67
N ILE A 338 -11.38 27.89 -0.01
CA ILE A 338 -11.24 26.44 -0.04
C ILE A 338 -10.21 26.08 -1.12
N LYS A 339 -9.32 25.16 -0.81
CA LYS A 339 -8.39 24.62 -1.79
C LYS A 339 -8.95 23.31 -2.32
N PRO A 340 -9.24 23.18 -3.64
CA PRO A 340 -9.68 21.92 -4.20
C PRO A 340 -8.59 20.88 -4.00
N GLN A 341 -8.90 19.80 -3.31
CA GLN A 341 -7.99 18.67 -3.16
C GLN A 341 -8.02 17.90 -4.49
N GLN A 342 -6.88 17.79 -5.18
CA GLN A 342 -6.81 17.06 -6.45
C GLN A 342 -7.11 15.57 -6.21
N GLN A 343 -8.37 15.16 -6.38
CA GLN A 343 -8.81 13.76 -6.31
C GLN A 343 -9.58 13.40 -7.60
N GLY A 344 -9.37 12.19 -8.09
CA GLY A 344 -9.58 11.81 -9.49
C GLY A 344 -11.04 11.68 -9.93
N LEU A 345 -11.25 11.92 -11.24
CA LEU A 345 -12.40 11.66 -12.15
C LEU A 345 -13.88 11.82 -11.69
N LEU A 346 -14.22 11.74 -10.41
CA LEU A 346 -15.58 11.89 -9.88
C LEU A 346 -15.56 13.07 -8.90
N ASN A 347 -15.77 14.28 -9.42
CA ASN A 347 -15.94 15.49 -8.61
C ASN A 347 -17.26 15.41 -7.85
N ASP A 348 -17.26 14.99 -6.59
CA ASP A 348 -18.34 15.40 -5.70
C ASP A 348 -18.13 16.87 -5.34
N SER A 349 -19.11 17.72 -5.64
CA SER A 349 -18.98 19.17 -5.47
C SER A 349 -19.07 19.52 -3.99
N LEU A 350 -17.96 19.92 -3.39
CA LEU A 350 -17.94 20.45 -2.03
C LEU A 350 -18.84 21.70 -1.93
N ALA A 351 -19.86 21.63 -1.08
CA ALA A 351 -20.77 22.73 -0.79
C ALA A 351 -20.50 23.29 0.61
N LEU A 352 -20.54 24.62 0.74
CA LEU A 352 -20.52 25.30 2.03
C LEU A 352 -21.92 25.80 2.39
N HIS A 353 -22.26 25.65 3.67
CA HIS A 353 -23.51 26.09 4.23
C HIS A 353 -23.24 27.00 5.42
N THR A 354 -23.85 28.18 5.42
CA THR A 354 -23.85 29.06 6.60
C THR A 354 -25.00 28.68 7.51
N GLY A 355 -24.69 28.32 8.75
CA GLY A 355 -25.65 28.09 9.80
C GLY A 355 -26.04 29.37 10.55
N PRO A 356 -26.96 29.27 11.53
CA PRO A 356 -27.31 30.37 12.42
C PRO A 356 -26.08 30.92 13.15
N GLU A 357 -26.16 32.19 13.55
CA GLU A 357 -25.08 32.91 14.24
C GLU A 357 -23.74 33.00 13.49
N GLY A 358 -23.68 32.67 12.19
CA GLY A 358 -22.44 32.73 11.39
C GLY A 358 -21.56 31.48 11.56
N GLU A 359 -22.17 30.34 11.90
CA GLU A 359 -21.55 29.02 11.76
C GLU A 359 -21.31 28.69 10.28
N LEU A 360 -20.24 27.97 9.98
CA LEU A 360 -19.95 27.49 8.63
C LEU A 360 -19.78 25.97 8.65
N ARG A 361 -20.47 25.29 7.73
CA ARG A 361 -20.50 23.83 7.61
C ARG A 361 -20.18 23.44 6.17
N TYR A 362 -19.64 22.24 5.99
CA TYR A 362 -19.35 21.72 4.67
C TYR A 362 -20.15 20.44 4.40
N ALA A 363 -20.53 20.22 3.16
CA ALA A 363 -21.18 19.01 2.67
C ALA A 363 -20.46 18.52 1.41
N GLY A 364 -20.34 17.20 1.25
CA GLY A 364 -19.67 16.61 0.09
C GLY A 364 -18.13 16.63 0.16
N ALA A 365 -17.51 16.93 1.30
CA ALA A 365 -16.10 16.58 1.48
C ALA A 365 -16.05 15.08 1.75
N ASP A 366 -15.40 14.35 0.86
CA ASP A 366 -15.09 12.94 1.05
C ASP A 366 -14.30 12.68 2.35
N ALA A 367 -14.04 11.41 2.61
CA ALA A 367 -13.37 10.80 3.75
C ALA A 367 -11.99 11.38 4.20
N HIS A 368 -11.56 12.49 3.62
CA HIS A 368 -10.22 13.06 3.71
C HIS A 368 -10.16 14.42 4.43
N GLY A 369 -11.27 14.92 4.96
CA GLY A 369 -11.30 16.18 5.71
C GLY A 369 -11.38 17.42 4.81
N LEU A 370 -10.98 18.59 5.31
CA LEU A 370 -11.08 19.86 4.59
C LEU A 370 -9.77 20.66 4.68
N HIS A 371 -9.25 21.09 3.53
CA HIS A 371 -8.10 21.99 3.44
C HIS A 371 -8.53 23.39 2.97
N TYR A 372 -8.28 24.40 3.79
CA TYR A 372 -8.71 25.78 3.50
C TYR A 372 -7.78 26.83 4.09
N ASP A 373 -7.75 27.99 3.45
CA ASP A 373 -7.08 29.18 3.95
C ASP A 373 -8.13 30.12 4.56
N VAL A 374 -7.84 30.65 5.74
CA VAL A 374 -8.61 31.73 6.36
C VAL A 374 -7.78 32.99 6.39
N TYR A 375 -8.37 34.10 5.97
CA TYR A 375 -7.77 35.43 6.08
C TYR A 375 -8.31 36.11 7.33
N VAL A 376 -7.40 36.60 8.19
CA VAL A 376 -7.71 37.19 9.50
C VAL A 376 -7.26 38.63 9.53
N ALA A 377 -8.15 39.54 9.95
CA ALA A 377 -7.84 40.97 10.07
C ALA A 377 -6.76 41.24 11.14
N THR A 378 -5.98 42.31 10.96
CA THR A 378 -4.98 42.75 11.95
C THR A 378 -5.63 43.40 13.17
N ASP A 379 -5.05 43.25 14.36
CA ASP A 379 -5.55 43.72 15.69
C ASP A 379 -6.00 45.18 15.79
N ARG A 380 -5.75 46.00 14.77
CA ARG A 380 -6.17 47.41 14.71
C ARG A 380 -7.56 47.63 14.10
N GLU A 381 -8.15 46.65 13.43
CA GLU A 381 -9.44 46.79 12.75
C GLU A 381 -10.57 46.20 13.59
N GLN A 382 -11.48 47.03 14.11
CA GLN A 382 -12.68 46.52 14.78
C GLN A 382 -13.55 45.79 13.76
N THR A 383 -13.71 44.48 13.93
CA THR A 383 -14.61 43.68 13.10
C THR A 383 -15.97 43.63 13.81
N MET A 384 -17.11 43.57 13.10
CA MET A 384 -18.45 43.50 13.73
C MET A 384 -18.62 42.40 14.81
N GLN A 385 -17.74 41.40 14.85
CA GLN A 385 -17.69 40.38 15.90
C GLN A 385 -17.23 40.93 17.27
N ASP A 386 -16.48 42.04 17.31
CA ASP A 386 -16.02 42.67 18.55
C ASP A 386 -17.14 43.47 19.24
N THR A 387 -18.24 43.76 18.56
CA THR A 387 -19.37 44.53 19.10
C THR A 387 -20.40 43.67 19.84
N LEU A 388 -20.28 42.33 19.79
CA LEU A 388 -21.20 41.37 20.40
C LEU A 388 -20.57 40.55 21.54
N SER A 389 -19.35 40.89 21.97
CA SER A 389 -18.66 40.25 23.11
C SER A 389 -18.94 40.94 24.44
#